data_AF-A0A923YD91-F1
#
_entry.id   AF-A0A923YD91-F1
#
_cell.length_a   1.000
_cell.length_b   1.000
_cell.length_c   1.000
_cell.angle_alpha   90.00
_cell.angle_beta   90.00
_cell.angle_gamma   90.00
#
_symmetry.space_group_name_H-M   'P 1'
#
loop_
_entity.id
_entity.type
_entity.pdbx_description
1 polymer ?
#
loop_
_entity_poly.entity_id
_entity_poly.type
_entity_poly.pdbx_seq_one_letter_code
_entity_poly.pdbx_strand_id
1 'polypeptide(L)' 'QVKTAPRGYTADHPAIELLRYKQLTIRHDFTDEEVLHSSFHKKVAQTFHDMRPFLDYMSEILTTDLNGIPLHQ' A
#
# COMPACT_ATOMS: atom_id res chain seq x y z
N GLN A 1 3.52 4.95 -13.00
CA GLN A 1 4.78 4.20 -13.15
C GLN A 1 5.80 5.06 -13.87
N VAL A 2 7.10 4.96 -13.55
CA VAL A 2 8.17 5.63 -14.30
C VAL A 2 8.64 4.77 -15.49
N LYS A 3 9.01 5.43 -16.59
CA LYS A 3 9.37 4.76 -17.84
C LYS A 3 10.74 4.06 -17.76
N THR A 4 11.69 4.61 -17.01
CA THR A 4 13.05 4.07 -16.85
C THR A 4 13.25 3.53 -15.44
N ALA A 5 14.40 2.86 -15.22
CA ALA A 5 14.82 2.49 -13.88
C ALA A 5 14.89 3.75 -12.97
N PRO A 6 14.38 3.69 -11.74
CA PRO A 6 14.52 4.78 -10.78
C PRO A 6 16.00 5.05 -10.49
N ARG A 7 16.32 6.29 -10.11
CA ARG A 7 17.69 6.67 -9.74
C ARG A 7 18.18 5.78 -8.59
N GLY A 8 19.38 5.23 -8.74
CA GLY A 8 19.98 4.34 -7.74
C GLY A 8 19.77 2.84 -7.98
N TYR A 9 19.02 2.46 -9.02
CA TYR A 9 18.79 1.06 -9.39
C TYR A 9 19.11 0.81 -10.86
N THR A 10 19.66 -0.37 -11.15
CA THR A 10 19.91 -0.82 -12.52
C THR A 10 18.65 -1.46 -13.11
N ALA A 11 18.56 -1.52 -14.44
CA ALA A 11 17.39 -2.05 -15.13
C ALA A 11 17.20 -3.56 -14.93
N ASP A 12 18.25 -4.29 -14.56
CA ASP A 12 18.29 -5.72 -14.25
C ASP A 12 18.03 -6.05 -12.78
N HIS A 13 17.74 -5.04 -11.93
CA HIS A 13 17.43 -5.28 -10.53
C HIS A 13 16.22 -6.23 -10.39
N PRO A 14 16.28 -7.27 -9.53
CA PRO A 14 15.24 -8.30 -9.47
C PRO A 14 13.85 -7.77 -9.11
N ALA A 15 13.79 -6.66 -8.36
CA ALA A 15 12.55 -5.97 -8.00
C ALA A 15 12.22 -4.75 -8.88
N ILE A 16 12.84 -4.58 -10.06
CA ILE A 16 12.72 -3.36 -10.88
C ILE A 16 11.27 -3.04 -11.25
N GLU A 17 10.46 -4.06 -11.52
CA GLU A 17 9.05 -3.87 -11.87
C GLU A 17 8.28 -3.19 -10.74
N LEU A 18 8.54 -3.57 -9.49
CA LEU A 18 7.94 -2.93 -8.31
C LEU A 18 8.49 -1.52 -8.08
N LEU A 19 9.80 -1.33 -8.20
CA LEU A 19 10.46 -0.03 -7.96
C LEU A 19 10.00 1.07 -8.93
N ARG A 20 9.45 0.71 -10.10
CA ARG A 20 8.91 1.69 -11.06
C ARG A 20 7.56 2.28 -10.66
N TYR A 21 6.88 1.71 -9.65
CA TYR A 21 5.63 2.27 -9.14
C TYR A 21 5.91 3.42 -8.17
N LYS A 22 5.15 4.51 -8.32
CA LYS A 22 5.22 5.68 -7.42
C LYS A 22 4.28 5.57 -6.23
N GLN A 23 3.30 4.68 -6.33
CA GLN A 23 2.25 4.48 -5.36
C GLN A 23 1.88 3.01 -5.39
N LEU A 24 1.71 2.44 -4.20
CA LEU A 24 1.21 1.11 -3.97
C LEU A 24 -0.05 1.30 -3.14
N THR A 25 -1.21 1.05 -3.76
CA THR A 25 -2.51 1.37 -3.19
C THR A 25 -3.37 0.12 -3.13
N ILE A 26 -4.06 -0.07 -2.02
CA ILE A 26 -5.10 -1.08 -1.87
C ILE A 26 -6.47 -0.41 -1.92
N ARG A 27 -7.42 -1.09 -2.54
CA ARG A 27 -8.80 -0.62 -2.68
C ARG A 27 -9.74 -1.81 -2.52
N HIS A 28 -10.85 -1.56 -1.87
CA HIS A 28 -11.99 -2.46 -1.82
C HIS A 28 -13.22 -1.68 -2.25
N ASP A 29 -13.93 -2.22 -3.25
CA ASP A 29 -15.17 -1.65 -3.77
C ASP A 29 -16.35 -2.40 -3.17
N PHE A 30 -17.37 -1.65 -2.75
CA PHE A 30 -18.63 -2.19 -2.26
C PHE A 30 -19.70 -2.05 -3.33
N THR A 31 -20.60 -3.02 -3.41
CA THR A 31 -21.78 -2.93 -4.27
C THR A 31 -22.88 -2.08 -3.61
N ASP A 32 -23.79 -1.54 -4.41
CA ASP A 32 -24.93 -0.77 -3.88
C ASP A 32 -25.75 -1.57 -2.87
N GLU A 33 -25.92 -2.88 -3.10
CA GLU A 33 -26.61 -3.79 -2.18
C GLU A 33 -25.93 -3.85 -0.81
N GLU A 34 -24.60 -3.95 -0.79
CA GLU A 34 -23.82 -3.97 0.46
C GLU A 34 -23.93 -2.66 1.22
N VAL A 35 -23.91 -1.54 0.50
CA VAL A 35 -24.01 -0.18 1.06
C VAL A 35 -25.39 0.06 1.69
N LEU A 36 -26.45 -0.42 1.06
CA LEU A 36 -27.83 -0.27 1.55
C LEU A 36 -28.18 -1.24 2.69
N HIS A 37 -27.33 -2.23 2.97
CA HIS A 37 -27.58 -3.19 4.03
C HIS A 37 -27.43 -2.54 5.42
N SER A 38 -28.34 -2.89 6.35
CA SER A 38 -28.36 -2.31 7.70
C SER A 38 -27.07 -2.52 8.51
N SER A 39 -26.32 -3.57 8.20
CA SER A 39 -25.02 -3.88 8.82
C SER A 39 -23.80 -3.39 8.04
N PHE A 40 -23.97 -2.55 7.01
CA PHE A 40 -22.87 -2.05 6.17
C PHE A 40 -21.69 -1.50 6.97
N HIS A 41 -21.96 -0.73 8.03
CA HIS A 41 -20.95 -0.18 8.93
C HIS A 41 -20.01 -1.25 9.54
N LYS A 42 -20.53 -2.45 9.84
CA LYS A 42 -19.70 -3.57 10.34
C LYS A 42 -18.80 -4.10 9.24
N LYS A 43 -19.32 -4.19 8.01
CA LYS A 43 -18.55 -4.64 6.85
C LYS A 43 -17.41 -3.66 6.55
N VAL A 44 -17.69 -2.36 6.57
CA VAL A 44 -16.66 -1.31 6.42
C VAL A 44 -15.59 -1.43 7.50
N ALA A 45 -15.98 -1.55 8.77
CA ALA A 45 -15.03 -1.70 9.87
C ALA A 45 -14.15 -2.94 9.71
N GLN A 46 -14.74 -4.07 9.31
CA GLN A 46 -14.00 -5.30 9.06
C GLN A 46 -13.02 -5.14 7.88
N THR A 47 -13.47 -4.55 6.77
CA THR A 47 -12.61 -4.27 5.61
C THR A 47 -11.39 -3.43 6.01
N PHE A 48 -11.55 -2.38 6.82
CA PHE A 48 -10.40 -1.62 7.33
C PHE A 48 -9.48 -2.45 8.22
N HIS A 49 -10.04 -3.35 9.03
CA HIS A 49 -9.26 -4.27 9.85
C HIS A 49 -8.42 -5.22 9.00
N ASP A 50 -9.00 -5.75 7.92
CA ASP A 50 -8.33 -6.67 6.99
C ASP A 50 -7.27 -5.95 6.15
N MET A 51 -7.48 -4.66 5.85
CA MET A 51 -6.52 -3.81 5.14
C MET A 51 -5.37 -3.31 6.02
N ARG A 52 -5.52 -3.39 7.35
CA ARG A 52 -4.57 -2.83 8.32
C ARG A 52 -3.13 -3.38 8.18
N PRO A 53 -2.89 -4.69 7.96
CA PRO A 53 -1.53 -5.21 7.84
C PRO A 53 -0.73 -4.59 6.68
N PHE A 54 -1.39 -4.32 5.55
CA PHE A 54 -0.75 -3.62 4.43
C PHE A 54 -0.37 -2.19 4.85
N LEU A 55 -1.28 -1.48 5.51
CA LEU A 55 -1.01 -0.11 5.96
C LEU A 55 0.13 -0.06 6.98
N ASP A 56 0.15 -0.98 7.95
CA ASP A 56 1.20 -1.04 8.98
C ASP A 56 2.57 -1.32 8.33
N TYR A 57 2.65 -2.32 7.46
CA TYR A 57 3.89 -2.66 6.76
C TYR A 57 4.40 -1.49 5.91
N MET A 58 3.51 -0.87 5.12
CA MET A 58 3.88 0.26 4.27
C MET A 58 4.28 1.49 5.09
N SER A 59 3.65 1.70 6.24
CA SER A 59 4.04 2.77 7.17
C SER A 59 5.45 2.53 7.70
N GLU A 60 5.78 1.30 8.09
CA GLU A 60 7.12 0.94 8.57
C GLU A 60 8.18 1.15 7.49
N ILE A 61 8.00 0.58 6.29
CA ILE A 61 9.05 0.60 5.25
C ILE A 61 9.18 1.95 4.52
N LEU A 62 8.12 2.76 4.48
CA LEU A 62 8.15 4.07 3.80
C LEU A 62 8.53 5.21 4.74
N THR A 63 8.52 4.99 6.05
CA THR A 63 8.96 5.97 7.05
C THR A 63 10.35 5.67 7.60
N THR A 64 11.04 4.66 7.08
CA THR A 64 12.39 4.29 7.48
C THR A 64 13.39 4.38 6.32
N ASP A 65 14.67 4.53 6.63
CA ASP A 65 15.75 4.46 5.65
C ASP A 65 16.09 3.00 5.27
N LEU A 66 17.08 2.80 4.39
CA LEU A 66 17.51 1.47 3.95
C LEU A 66 18.06 0.58 5.08
N ASN A 67 18.37 1.16 6.25
CA ASN A 67 18.86 0.45 7.43
C ASN A 67 17.75 0.29 8.50
N GLY A 68 16.50 0.68 8.19
CA GLY A 68 15.36 0.58 9.11
C GLY A 68 15.29 1.71 10.14
N ILE A 69 16.03 2.81 9.94
CA ILE A 69 16.01 3.97 10.86
C ILE A 69 14.87 4.91 10.48
N PRO A 70 13.99 5.31 11.42
CA PRO A 70 12.89 6.25 11.13
C PRO A 70 13.37 7.58 10.56
N LEU A 71 12.74 8.04 9.47
CA LEU A 71 12.99 9.33 8.80
C LEU A 71 12.40 10.52 9.58
N HIS A 72 11.43 10.25 10.46
CA HIS A 72 10.74 11.24 11.29
C HIS A 72 10.61 10.69 12.72
N GLN A 73 10.79 11.57 13.72
CA GLN A 73 10.71 11.25 15.15
C GLN A 73 9.34 11.64 15.72
#